data_AF-A0A940RC60-F1
#
_entry.id   AF-A0A940RC60-F1
#
_cell.length_a   1.000
_cell.length_b   1.000
_cell.length_c   1.000
_cell.angle_alpha   90.00
_cell.angle_beta   90.00
_cell.angle_gamma   90.00
#
_symmetry.space_group_name_H-M   'P 1'
#
loop_
_entity.id
_entity.type
_entity.pdbx_description
1 polymer ?
#
loop_
_entity_poly.entity_id
_entity_poly.type
_entity_poly.pdbx_seq_one_letter_code
_entity_poly.pdbx_strand_id
1 'polypeptide(L)' 'MIAVTGATGNLGKLVIAELLQRGVNPQNIVALVRNRGKAEEFESQGINVREADYT' A
#
# COMPACT_ATOMS: atom_id res chain seq x y z
N MET A 1 -6.85 -11.13 1.11
CA MET A 1 -5.95 -10.26 0.32
C MET A 1 -6.71 -8.98 0.00
N ILE A 2 -6.13 -7.81 0.30
CA ILE A 2 -6.75 -6.48 0.17
C ILE A 2 -5.86 -5.64 -0.73
N ALA A 3 -6.43 -5.02 -1.78
CA ALA A 3 -5.70 -4.08 -2.63
C ALA A 3 -6.11 -2.64 -2.30
N VAL A 4 -5.14 -1.75 -2.15
CA VAL A 4 -5.35 -0.31 -1.92
C VAL A 4 -4.82 0.45 -3.12
N THR A 5 -5.71 1.13 -3.84
CA THR A 5 -5.36 2.02 -4.96
C THR A 5 -4.96 3.39 -4.44
N GLY A 6 -4.12 4.12 -5.19
CA GLY A 6 -3.63 5.43 -4.75
C GLY A 6 -2.90 5.36 -3.40
N ALA A 7 -2.23 4.22 -3.12
CA ALA A 7 -1.71 3.89 -1.80
C ALA A 7 -0.73 4.94 -1.24
N THR A 8 0.00 5.64 -2.12
CA THR A 8 0.95 6.70 -1.73
C THR A 8 0.31 8.08 -1.53
N GLY A 9 -0.99 8.22 -1.79
CA GLY A 9 -1.74 9.45 -1.51
C GLY A 9 -2.12 9.60 -0.04
N ASN A 10 -2.62 10.78 0.34
CA ASN A 10 -2.96 11.11 1.73
C ASN A 10 -3.92 10.10 2.37
N LEU A 11 -5.00 9.74 1.66
CA LEU A 11 -5.98 8.78 2.15
C LEU A 11 -5.42 7.34 2.15
N GLY A 12 -4.73 6.94 1.07
CA GLY A 12 -4.20 5.58 0.92
C GLY A 12 -3.25 5.19 2.05
N LYS A 13 -2.38 6.12 2.47
CA LYS A 13 -1.48 5.92 3.62
C LYS A 13 -2.24 5.68 4.91
N LEU A 14 -3.29 6.46 5.19
CA LEU A 14 -4.11 6.30 6.39
C LEU A 14 -4.87 4.97 6.38
N VAL A 15 -5.41 4.56 5.22
CA VAL A 15 -6.10 3.29 5.07
C VAL A 15 -5.16 2.12 5.36
N ILE A 16 -3.94 2.14 4.82
CA ILE A 16 -2.95 1.09 5.06
C ILE A 16 -2.57 1.05 6.54
N ALA A 17 -2.30 2.20 7.16
CA ALA A 17 -1.98 2.28 8.58
C ALA A 17 -3.11 1.69 9.46
N GLU A 18 -4.36 2.01 9.16
CA GLU A 18 -5.53 1.49 9.87
C GLU A 18 -5.69 -0.03 9.68
N LEU A 19 -5.45 -0.55 8.47
CA LEU A 19 -5.48 -2.01 8.22
C LEU A 19 -4.43 -2.74 9.06
N LEU A 20 -3.22 -2.19 9.16
CA LEU A 20 -2.17 -2.75 10.00
C LEU A 20 -2.54 -2.69 11.48
N GLN A 21 -3.10 -1.57 11.95
CA GLN A 21 -3.58 -1.43 13.33
C GLN A 21 -4.67 -2.44 13.68
N ARG A 22 -5.51 -2.82 12.72
CA ARG A 22 -6.52 -3.88 12.85
C ARG A 22 -5.95 -5.30 12.81
N GLY A 23 -4.64 -5.45 12.70
CA GLY A 23 -3.96 -6.75 12.71
C GLY A 23 -3.93 -7.45 11.35
N VAL A 24 -4.20 -6.75 10.25
CA VAL A 24 -4.01 -7.32 8.91
C VAL A 24 -2.52 -7.54 8.69
N ASN A 25 -2.13 -8.78 8.39
CA ASN A 25 -0.74 -9.08 8.02
C ASN A 25 -0.31 -8.24 6.80
N PRO A 26 0.82 -7.52 6.83
CA PRO A 26 1.32 -6.73 5.71
C PRO A 26 1.35 -7.47 4.36
N GLN A 27 1.67 -8.77 4.38
CA GLN A 27 1.72 -9.61 3.18
C GLN A 27 0.34 -9.84 2.54
N ASN A 28 -0.74 -9.58 3.27
CA ASN A 28 -2.10 -9.63 2.74
C ASN A 28 -2.55 -8.30 2.10
N ILE A 29 -1.75 -7.24 2.19
CA ILE A 29 -2.01 -5.93 1.61
C ILE A 29 -1.21 -5.80 0.32
N VAL A 30 -1.87 -5.30 -0.73
CA VAL A 30 -1.26 -4.92 -2.00
C VAL A 30 -1.45 -3.42 -2.22
N ALA A 31 -0.36 -2.66 -2.14
CA ALA A 31 -0.33 -1.24 -2.44
C ALA A 31 -0.14 -1.03 -3.95
N LEU A 32 -1.16 -0.51 -4.62
CA LEU A 32 -1.11 -0.13 -6.02
C LEU A 32 -0.66 1.33 -6.15
N VAL A 33 0.46 1.54 -6.84
CA VAL A 33 1.14 2.84 -6.93
C VAL A 33 1.53 3.16 -8.36
N ARG A 34 1.55 4.45 -8.72
CA ARG A 34 2.07 4.90 -10.02
C ARG A 34 3.59 5.02 -10.07
N ASN A 35 4.22 5.27 -8.94
CA ASN A 35 5.67 5.41 -8.84
C ASN A 35 6.14 4.59 -7.65
N ARG A 36 6.87 3.52 -7.94
CA ARG A 36 7.38 2.58 -6.94
C ARG A 36 8.36 3.23 -5.96
N GLY A 37 9.17 4.20 -6.40
CA GLY A 37 10.11 4.93 -5.54
C GLY A 37 9.41 5.75 -4.45
N LYS A 38 8.13 6.07 -4.59
CA LYS A 38 7.33 6.72 -3.53
C LYS A 38 6.77 5.73 -2.49
N ALA A 39 7.03 4.43 -2.65
CA ALA A 39 6.43 3.35 -1.87
C ALA A 39 7.45 2.49 -1.11
N GLU A 40 8.72 2.93 -1.01
CA GLU A 40 9.78 2.22 -0.26
C GLU A 40 9.40 1.94 1.20
N GLU A 41 8.67 2.87 1.82
CA GLU A 41 8.12 2.72 3.18
C GLU A 41 7.16 1.53 3.30
N PHE A 42 6.40 1.20 2.25
CA PHE A 42 5.50 0.05 2.25
C PHE A 42 6.28 -1.26 2.11
N GLU A 43 7.30 -1.28 1.26
CA GLU A 43 8.15 -2.47 1.08
C GLU A 43 8.91 -2.80 2.38
N SER A 44 9.42 -1.79 3.10
CA SER A 44 10.09 -1.99 4.39
C SER A 44 9.17 -2.52 5.50
N GLN A 45 7.86 -2.25 5.38
CA GLN A 45 6.82 -2.82 6.26
C GLN A 45 6.37 -4.23 5.82
N GLY A 46 6.93 -4.80 4.75
CA GLY A 46 6.57 -6.11 4.22
C GLY A 46 5.27 -6.12 3.42
N ILE A 47 4.78 -4.95 2.98
CA ILE A 47 3.61 -4.81 2.13
C ILE A 47 3.99 -5.09 0.68
N ASN A 48 3.13 -5.79 -0.05
CA ASN A 48 3.35 -6.01 -1.48
C ASN A 48 3.08 -4.72 -2.25
N VAL A 49 4.08 -4.19 -2.94
CA VAL A 49 3.90 -3.03 -3.82
C VAL A 49 3.81 -3.51 -5.26
N ARG A 50 2.82 -3.00 -6.00
CA ARG A 50 2.70 -3.22 -7.45
C ARG A 50 2.48 -1.90 -8.16
N GLU A 51 3.15 -1.75 -9.28
CA GLU A 51 2.97 -0.59 -10.14
C GLU A 51 1.68 -0.73 -10.95
N ALA A 52 0.89 0.33 -11.00
CA ALA A 52 -0.34 0.41 -11.79
C ALA A 52 -0.59 1.85 -12.23
N ASP A 53 -0.82 2.03 -13.52
CA ASP A 53 -1.30 3.29 -14.11
C ASP A 53 -2.79 3.19 -14.41
N TYR A 54 -3.51 4.30 -14.24
CA TYR A 54 -4.95 4.43 -14.47
C TYR A 54 -5.26 5.37 -15.64
N THR A 55 -4.26 5.61 -16.49
CA THR A 55 -4.36 6.42 -17.70
C THR A 55 -4.19 5.54 -18.92
#